data_AF-A0A7W1U3R5-F1
#
_entry.id   AF-A0A7W1U3R5-F1
#
_cell.length_a   1.000
_cell.length_b   1.000
_cell.length_c   1.000
_cell.angle_alpha   90.00
_cell.angle_beta   90.00
_cell.angle_gamma   90.00
#
_symmetry.space_group_name_H-M   'P 1'
#
loop_
_entity.id
_entity.type
_entity.pdbx_description
1 polymer ?
#
loop_
_entity_poly.entity_id
_entity_poly.type
_entity_poly.pdbx_seq_one_letter_code
_entity_poly.pdbx_strand_id
1 'polypeptide(L)'
;MLPDARLNLTFGLFPNPLALWDSPAVVTVFLVLLLLAALAFAGGICRRSAAIFLWFGWACLFNRNNLITNPSIPYVGLLLLLSAVVPLGEGWTFTRSRSDWRFPASVYWVAWLLLAAGYSYSGWVKLSSPSWIDGSALLHILENPLARPGPLRGALLLAPPLTLRVASWLSLAPELAFLPLSFCLTTRSAIWFALTVLQLVILGFVNFADLTFAMLLAHFFVFDPRWLSFWRVAAFQSFDDRLTNLIHPV
;
A
#
# COMPACT_ATOMS: atom_id res chain seq x y z
N MET A 1 14.15 -19.69 12.05
CA MET A 1 14.36 -19.11 13.40
C MET A 1 14.04 -17.64 13.34
N LEU A 2 13.34 -17.09 14.34
CA LEU A 2 13.16 -15.64 14.43
C LEU A 2 14.44 -14.99 14.99
N PRO A 3 14.75 -13.73 14.62
CA PRO A 3 15.85 -12.97 15.25
C PRO A 3 15.66 -12.84 16.77
N ASP A 4 16.71 -12.61 17.55
CA ASP A 4 16.56 -12.34 18.99
C ASP A 4 15.75 -11.05 19.22
N ALA A 5 14.72 -11.14 20.08
CA ALA A 5 13.81 -10.02 20.38
C ALA A 5 14.54 -8.85 21.06
N ARG A 6 15.59 -9.13 21.82
CA ARG A 6 16.35 -8.14 22.59
C ARG A 6 17.15 -7.19 21.70
N LEU A 7 17.35 -7.54 20.43
CA LEU A 7 17.99 -6.69 19.45
C LEU A 7 17.05 -5.58 18.93
N ASN A 8 15.77 -5.62 19.28
CA ASN A 8 14.81 -4.57 18.93
C ASN A 8 14.91 -3.39 19.91
N LEU A 9 15.06 -2.16 19.38
CA LEU A 9 15.07 -0.92 20.16
C LEU A 9 13.79 -0.68 20.99
N THR A 10 12.69 -1.32 20.61
CA THR A 10 11.39 -1.23 21.29
C THR A 10 11.08 -2.48 22.13
N PHE A 11 12.07 -3.33 22.39
CA PHE A 11 11.90 -4.52 23.23
C PHE A 11 11.33 -4.16 24.60
N GLY A 12 10.31 -4.91 25.04
CA GLY A 12 9.62 -4.67 26.31
C GLY A 12 8.55 -3.57 26.31
N LEU A 13 8.48 -2.73 25.26
CA LEU A 13 7.44 -1.69 25.17
C LEU A 13 6.14 -2.21 24.56
N PHE A 14 6.23 -3.14 23.60
CA PHE A 14 5.08 -3.73 22.93
C PHE A 14 4.86 -5.18 23.41
N PRO A 15 3.65 -5.56 23.82
CA PRO A 15 3.37 -6.93 24.25
C PRO A 15 3.45 -7.88 23.05
N ASN A 16 4.53 -8.63 22.95
CA ASN A 16 4.80 -9.54 21.83
C ASN A 16 4.94 -10.99 22.33
N PRO A 17 3.93 -11.87 22.14
CA PRO A 17 4.01 -13.27 22.54
C PRO A 17 5.20 -13.99 21.90
N LEU A 18 5.58 -13.60 20.68
CA LEU A 18 6.72 -14.19 19.97
C LEU A 18 8.07 -13.78 20.57
N ALA A 19 8.12 -12.78 21.45
CA ALA A 19 9.34 -12.45 22.20
C ALA A 19 9.57 -13.39 23.39
N LEU A 20 8.51 -14.06 23.86
CA LEU A 20 8.56 -15.03 24.96
C LEU A 20 8.60 -16.47 24.45
N TRP A 21 7.86 -16.74 23.37
CA TRP A 21 7.71 -18.07 22.78
C TRP A 21 7.98 -18.02 21.27
N ASP A 22 9.21 -18.32 20.87
CA ASP A 22 9.66 -18.25 19.47
C ASP A 22 10.08 -19.60 18.88
N SER A 23 9.71 -20.71 19.53
CA SER A 23 9.95 -22.04 19.00
C SER A 23 9.27 -22.20 17.63
N PRO A 24 9.85 -22.98 16.70
CA PRO A 24 9.28 -23.14 15.35
C PRO A 24 7.81 -23.57 15.35
N ALA A 25 7.40 -24.42 16.30
CA ALA A 25 6.01 -24.87 16.45
C ALA A 25 5.08 -23.71 16.84
N VAL A 26 5.47 -22.86 17.81
CA VAL A 26 4.65 -21.72 18.25
C VAL A 26 4.51 -20.71 17.11
N VAL A 27 5.59 -20.39 16.40
CA VAL A 27 5.56 -19.49 15.24
C VAL A 27 4.64 -20.03 14.15
N THR A 28 4.70 -21.35 13.88
CA THR A 28 3.84 -21.99 12.88
C THR A 28 2.38 -21.89 13.26
N VAL A 29 2.02 -22.23 14.50
CA VAL A 29 0.64 -22.10 15.00
C VAL A 29 0.17 -20.65 14.90
N PHE A 30 1.01 -19.69 15.31
CA PHE A 30 0.70 -18.27 15.22
C PHE A 30 0.40 -17.83 13.77
N LEU A 31 1.24 -18.23 12.81
CA LEU A 31 1.04 -17.92 11.39
C LEU A 31 -0.22 -18.59 10.83
N VAL A 32 -0.53 -19.83 11.22
CA VAL A 32 -1.77 -20.52 10.84
C VAL A 32 -2.99 -19.76 11.36
N LEU A 33 -2.96 -19.29 12.62
CA LEU A 33 -4.05 -18.49 13.17
C LEU A 33 -4.23 -17.16 12.43
N LEU A 34 -3.14 -16.49 12.06
CA LEU A 34 -3.19 -15.28 11.24
C LEU A 34 -3.74 -15.55 9.84
N LEU A 35 -3.37 -16.67 9.21
CA LEU A 35 -3.92 -17.07 7.93
C LEU A 35 -5.44 -17.30 8.01
N LEU A 36 -5.90 -18.04 9.01
CA LEU A 36 -7.33 -18.27 9.24
C LEU A 36 -8.07 -16.95 9.50
N ALA A 37 -7.49 -16.04 10.28
CA ALA A 37 -8.05 -14.72 10.51
C ALA A 37 -8.09 -13.88 9.23
N ALA A 38 -7.09 -13.98 8.36
CA ALA A 38 -7.06 -13.28 7.07
C ALA A 38 -8.15 -13.79 6.12
N LEU A 39 -8.38 -15.12 6.08
CA LEU A 39 -9.47 -15.72 5.33
C LEU A 39 -10.83 -15.31 5.88
N ALA A 40 -11.00 -15.30 7.20
CA ALA A 40 -12.23 -14.82 7.85
C ALA A 40 -12.47 -13.33 7.55
N PHE A 41 -11.42 -12.50 7.64
CA PHE A 41 -11.47 -11.08 7.30
C PHE A 41 -11.88 -10.87 5.84
N ALA A 42 -11.28 -11.59 4.89
CA ALA A 42 -11.62 -11.53 3.48
C ALA A 42 -13.07 -11.97 3.20
N GLY A 43 -13.56 -12.98 3.92
CA GLY A 43 -14.96 -13.41 3.85
C GLY A 43 -15.97 -12.49 4.55
N GLY A 44 -15.50 -11.45 5.25
CA GLY A 44 -16.35 -10.57 6.05
C GLY A 44 -16.87 -11.19 7.36
N ILE A 45 -16.30 -12.31 7.80
CA ILE A 45 -16.66 -13.03 9.03
C ILE A 45 -15.88 -12.42 10.21
N CYS A 46 -16.58 -11.95 11.25
CA CYS A 46 -15.97 -11.28 12.40
C CYS A 46 -15.00 -10.15 12.00
N ARG A 47 -15.26 -9.48 10.87
CA ARG A 47 -14.32 -8.63 10.14
C ARG A 47 -13.55 -7.64 11.03
N ARG A 48 -14.25 -6.92 11.92
CA ARG A 48 -13.62 -5.94 12.82
C ARG A 48 -12.64 -6.58 13.80
N SER A 49 -13.07 -7.67 14.45
CA SER A 49 -12.22 -8.43 15.38
C SER A 49 -11.05 -9.09 14.66
N ALA A 50 -11.30 -9.66 13.48
CA ALA A 50 -10.25 -10.22 12.63
C ALA A 50 -9.23 -9.17 12.22
N ALA A 51 -9.67 -7.95 11.86
CA ALA A 51 -8.79 -6.85 11.51
C ALA A 51 -7.86 -6.44 12.66
N ILE A 52 -8.41 -6.33 13.89
CA ILE A 52 -7.62 -6.01 15.09
C ILE A 52 -6.62 -7.14 15.41
N PHE A 53 -7.07 -8.40 15.33
CA PHE A 53 -6.22 -9.56 15.56
C PHE A 53 -5.07 -9.65 14.53
N LEU A 54 -5.39 -9.44 13.25
CA LEU A 54 -4.40 -9.37 12.17
C LEU A 54 -3.44 -8.21 12.37
N TRP A 55 -3.94 -7.04 12.75
CA TRP A 55 -3.09 -5.87 13.03
C TRP A 55 -2.09 -6.18 14.16
N PHE A 56 -2.58 -6.77 15.25
CA PHE A 56 -1.74 -7.16 16.38
C PHE A 56 -0.70 -8.21 15.96
N GLY A 57 -1.13 -9.22 15.19
CA GLY A 57 -0.24 -10.25 14.67
C GLY A 57 0.84 -9.71 13.73
N TRP A 58 0.44 -8.80 12.83
CA TRP A 58 1.32 -8.07 11.93
C TRP A 58 2.37 -7.25 12.70
N ALA A 59 1.94 -6.53 13.74
CA ALA A 59 2.83 -5.77 14.62
C ALA A 59 3.79 -6.69 15.40
N CYS A 60 3.33 -7.84 15.89
CA CYS A 60 4.18 -8.84 16.53
C CYS A 60 5.28 -9.32 15.57
N LEU A 61 4.93 -9.69 14.34
CA LEU A 61 5.90 -10.15 13.33
C LEU A 61 6.91 -9.07 12.97
N PHE A 62 6.45 -7.84 12.72
CA PHE A 62 7.33 -6.70 12.45
C PHE A 62 8.29 -6.46 13.62
N ASN A 63 7.78 -6.48 14.86
CA ASN A 63 8.60 -6.31 16.06
C ASN A 63 9.62 -7.46 16.27
N ARG A 64 9.44 -8.63 15.66
CA ARG A 64 10.49 -9.67 15.67
C ARG A 64 11.59 -9.43 14.61
N ASN A 65 11.37 -8.53 13.66
CA ASN A 65 12.35 -8.20 12.63
C ASN A 65 12.19 -6.75 12.13
N ASN A 66 12.62 -5.76 12.91
CA ASN A 66 12.52 -4.36 12.46
C ASN A 66 13.44 -4.06 11.25
N LEU A 67 14.41 -4.94 10.92
CA LEU A 67 15.33 -4.70 9.81
C LEU A 67 14.69 -4.92 8.44
N ILE A 68 13.49 -5.53 8.38
CA ILE A 68 12.69 -5.59 7.14
C ILE A 68 11.90 -4.31 6.89
N THR A 69 12.32 -3.17 7.47
CA THR A 69 11.59 -1.90 7.35
C THR A 69 11.34 -1.58 5.88
N ASN A 70 10.10 -1.78 5.49
CA ASN A 70 9.56 -1.55 4.16
C ASN A 70 8.39 -0.58 4.35
N PRO A 71 8.32 0.52 3.58
CA PRO A 71 7.32 1.57 3.77
C PRO A 71 5.88 1.05 3.67
N SER A 72 5.64 -0.10 3.03
CA SER A 72 4.33 -0.71 2.88
C SER A 72 3.77 -1.37 4.16
N ILE A 73 4.64 -1.78 5.10
CA ILE A 73 4.25 -2.49 6.33
C ILE A 73 3.33 -1.61 7.20
N PRO A 74 3.66 -0.33 7.48
CA PRO A 74 2.74 0.58 8.16
C PRO A 74 1.41 0.78 7.43
N TYR A 75 1.39 0.77 6.09
CA TYR A 75 0.13 0.92 5.35
C TYR A 75 -0.79 -0.28 5.53
N VAL A 76 -0.27 -1.52 5.49
CA VAL A 76 -1.09 -2.71 5.81
C VAL A 76 -1.68 -2.60 7.22
N GLY A 77 -0.86 -2.21 8.20
CA GLY A 77 -1.33 -1.98 9.56
C GLY A 77 -2.42 -0.91 9.64
N LEU A 78 -2.23 0.23 8.98
CA LEU A 78 -3.22 1.30 8.88
C LEU A 78 -4.53 0.81 8.28
N LEU A 79 -4.48 0.08 7.15
CA LEU A 79 -5.68 -0.44 6.48
C LEU A 79 -6.46 -1.42 7.37
N LEU A 80 -5.77 -2.25 8.16
CA LEU A 80 -6.43 -3.14 9.12
C LEU A 80 -7.14 -2.35 10.23
N LEU A 81 -6.48 -1.32 10.80
CA LEU A 81 -7.11 -0.44 11.79
C LEU A 81 -8.32 0.31 11.22
N LEU A 82 -8.18 0.85 10.01
CA LEU A 82 -9.27 1.52 9.31
C LEU A 82 -10.43 0.57 9.03
N SER A 83 -10.13 -0.68 8.64
CA SER A 83 -11.15 -1.70 8.42
C SER A 83 -11.91 -2.06 9.70
N ALA A 84 -11.25 -2.01 10.86
CA ALA A 84 -11.89 -2.24 12.16
C ALA A 84 -12.97 -1.19 12.49
N VAL A 85 -12.84 0.05 12.00
CA VAL A 85 -13.81 1.13 12.25
C VAL A 85 -14.89 1.24 11.17
N VAL A 86 -14.65 0.70 9.97
CA VAL A 86 -15.67 0.69 8.90
C VAL A 86 -16.95 -0.06 9.37
N PRO A 87 -18.16 0.47 9.10
CA PRO A 87 -19.43 -0.19 9.42
C PRO A 87 -19.57 -1.53 8.69
N LEU A 88 -20.22 -2.50 9.34
CA LEU A 88 -20.55 -3.78 8.71
C LEU A 88 -21.67 -3.59 7.68
N GLY A 89 -21.65 -4.43 6.63
CA GLY A 89 -22.70 -4.46 5.61
C GLY A 89 -22.21 -4.05 4.22
N GLU A 90 -20.90 -3.95 4.01
CA GLU A 90 -20.32 -3.82 2.67
C GLU A 90 -20.74 -4.96 1.73
N GLY A 91 -20.59 -4.74 0.41
CA GLY A 91 -20.82 -5.79 -0.58
C GLY A 91 -19.70 -6.82 -0.63
N TRP A 92 -19.95 -7.92 -1.36
CA TRP A 92 -18.93 -8.96 -1.65
C TRP A 92 -18.39 -9.70 -0.42
N THR A 93 -19.19 -9.79 0.64
CA THR A 93 -18.93 -10.59 1.84
C THR A 93 -19.85 -11.80 1.92
N PHE A 94 -19.48 -12.81 2.70
CA PHE A 94 -20.39 -13.92 3.04
C PHE A 94 -21.48 -13.51 4.03
N THR A 95 -21.29 -12.38 4.73
CA THR A 95 -22.29 -11.79 5.62
C THR A 95 -23.28 -10.94 4.83
N ARG A 96 -24.47 -10.70 5.42
CA ARG A 96 -25.56 -9.95 4.78
C ARG A 96 -25.11 -8.53 4.45
N SER A 97 -25.09 -8.21 3.16
CA SER A 97 -24.87 -6.85 2.68
C SER A 97 -26.08 -5.97 2.94
N ARG A 98 -25.82 -4.67 3.10
CA ARG A 98 -26.83 -3.64 3.36
C ARG A 98 -26.91 -2.68 2.18
N SER A 99 -28.11 -2.47 1.65
CA SER A 99 -28.32 -1.56 0.51
C SER A 99 -28.08 -0.09 0.83
N ASP A 100 -28.19 0.28 2.11
CA ASP A 100 -27.96 1.62 2.63
C ASP A 100 -26.51 1.84 3.11
N TRP A 101 -25.64 0.83 3.01
CA TRP A 101 -24.27 0.94 3.44
C TRP A 101 -23.51 1.98 2.62
N ARG A 102 -22.71 2.80 3.31
CA ARG A 102 -21.84 3.80 2.72
C ARG A 102 -20.43 3.67 3.30
N PHE A 103 -19.41 3.87 2.46
CA PHE A 103 -18.04 3.90 2.93
C PHE A 103 -17.80 5.21 3.73
N PRO A 104 -17.29 5.16 4.96
CA PRO A 104 -17.11 6.38 5.75
C PRO A 104 -16.08 7.32 5.12
N ALA A 105 -16.49 8.57 4.87
CA ALA A 105 -15.61 9.59 4.30
C ALA A 105 -14.37 9.86 5.17
N SER A 106 -14.49 9.79 6.50
CA SER A 106 -13.35 9.96 7.42
C SER A 106 -12.28 8.89 7.23
N VAL A 107 -12.69 7.63 7.04
CA VAL A 107 -11.77 6.51 6.76
C VAL A 107 -11.03 6.74 5.45
N TYR A 108 -11.76 7.14 4.41
CA TYR A 108 -11.17 7.48 3.11
C TYR A 108 -10.13 8.59 3.26
N TRP A 109 -10.48 9.72 3.88
CA TRP A 109 -9.59 10.87 3.98
C TRP A 109 -8.36 10.59 4.84
N VAL A 110 -8.48 9.82 5.92
CA VAL A 110 -7.30 9.40 6.71
C VAL A 110 -6.33 8.58 5.85
N ALA A 111 -6.84 7.57 5.12
CA ALA A 111 -5.99 6.77 4.22
C ALA A 111 -5.37 7.62 3.11
N TRP A 112 -6.17 8.49 2.48
CA TRP A 112 -5.73 9.38 1.40
C TRP A 112 -4.63 10.33 1.85
N LEU A 113 -4.83 11.03 2.96
CA LEU A 113 -3.88 12.01 3.50
C LEU A 113 -2.56 11.35 3.90
N LEU A 114 -2.62 10.22 4.58
CA LEU A 114 -1.41 9.50 4.99
C LEU A 114 -0.65 8.92 3.79
N LEU A 115 -1.35 8.41 2.78
CA LEU A 115 -0.73 7.94 1.55
C LEU A 115 -0.08 9.11 0.77
N ALA A 116 -0.78 10.23 0.64
CA ALA A 116 -0.29 11.43 -0.04
C ALA A 116 0.94 12.02 0.65
N ALA A 117 0.89 12.14 1.98
CA ALA A 117 2.01 12.62 2.78
C ALA A 117 3.20 11.65 2.72
N GLY A 118 2.96 10.35 2.87
CA GLY A 118 4.04 9.36 2.90
C GLY A 118 4.78 9.22 1.57
N TYR A 119 4.09 9.30 0.43
CA TYR A 119 4.74 9.37 -0.87
C TYR A 119 5.52 10.67 -1.10
N SER A 120 4.95 11.81 -0.72
CA SER A 120 5.65 13.10 -0.88
C SER A 120 6.90 13.16 -0.01
N TYR A 121 6.81 12.62 1.20
CA TYR A 121 7.96 12.42 2.06
C TYR A 121 8.98 11.43 1.46
N SER A 122 8.53 10.31 0.88
CA SER A 122 9.41 9.37 0.15
C SER A 122 10.16 10.06 -0.98
N GLY A 123 9.46 10.84 -1.81
CA GLY A 123 10.06 11.61 -2.89
C GLY A 123 11.07 12.63 -2.36
N TRP A 124 10.73 13.34 -1.28
CA TRP A 124 11.63 14.30 -0.64
C TRP A 124 12.91 13.64 -0.14
N VAL A 125 12.78 12.50 0.57
CA VAL A 125 13.94 11.73 1.05
C VAL A 125 14.76 11.21 -0.12
N LYS A 126 14.15 10.71 -1.21
CA LYS A 126 14.88 10.29 -2.41
C LYS A 126 15.69 11.43 -3.01
N LEU A 127 15.11 12.63 -3.11
CA LEU A 127 15.79 13.82 -3.63
C LEU A 127 17.03 14.22 -2.81
N SER A 128 17.16 13.76 -1.57
CA SER A 128 18.37 13.98 -0.75
C SER A 128 19.57 13.12 -1.16
N SER A 129 19.37 12.09 -1.99
CA SER A 129 20.44 11.21 -2.47
C SER A 129 21.02 11.72 -3.81
N PRO A 130 22.36 11.72 -3.96
CA PRO A 130 23.02 12.16 -5.20
C PRO A 130 22.48 11.49 -6.46
N SER A 131 22.18 10.18 -6.38
CA SER A 131 21.72 9.40 -7.53
C SER A 131 20.36 9.84 -8.08
N TRP A 132 19.50 10.39 -7.24
CA TRP A 132 18.21 10.95 -7.69
C TRP A 132 18.39 12.34 -8.29
N ILE A 133 19.36 13.12 -7.79
CA ILE A 133 19.69 14.47 -8.29
C ILE A 133 20.41 14.40 -9.64
N ASP A 134 21.37 13.50 -9.82
CA ASP A 134 22.04 13.34 -11.12
C ASP A 134 21.22 12.50 -12.11
N GLY A 135 20.21 11.77 -11.61
CA GLY A 135 19.30 10.92 -12.37
C GLY A 135 19.84 9.51 -12.65
N SER A 136 20.92 9.09 -12.01
CA SER A 136 21.47 7.73 -12.07
C SER A 136 20.69 6.69 -11.24
N ALA A 137 19.70 7.10 -10.44
CA ALA A 137 18.98 6.23 -9.50
C ALA A 137 18.46 4.93 -10.13
N LEU A 138 17.76 5.01 -11.28
CA LEU A 138 17.25 3.80 -11.94
C LEU A 138 18.35 2.88 -12.46
N LEU A 139 19.50 3.41 -12.89
CA LEU A 139 20.64 2.57 -13.28
C LEU A 139 21.11 1.75 -12.07
N HIS A 140 21.34 2.39 -10.92
CA HIS A 140 21.72 1.70 -9.69
C HIS A 140 20.67 0.68 -9.23
N ILE A 141 19.37 0.99 -9.40
CA ILE A 141 18.30 0.04 -9.09
C ILE A 141 18.35 -1.17 -10.03
N LEU A 142 18.57 -0.98 -11.33
CA LEU A 142 18.67 -2.06 -12.31
C LEU A 142 19.93 -2.91 -12.11
N GLU A 143 21.02 -2.34 -11.61
CA GLU A 143 22.27 -3.05 -11.28
C GLU A 143 22.20 -3.77 -9.93
N ASN A 144 21.24 -3.41 -9.08
CA ASN A 144 21.08 -4.00 -7.75
C ASN A 144 20.74 -5.51 -7.83
N PRO A 145 21.23 -6.35 -6.89
CA PRO A 145 20.85 -7.76 -6.79
C PRO A 145 19.34 -8.02 -6.67
N LEU A 146 18.57 -7.04 -6.19
CA LEU A 146 17.11 -7.12 -6.10
C LEU A 146 16.40 -6.86 -7.43
N ALA A 147 17.10 -6.40 -8.48
CA ALA A 147 16.49 -6.27 -9.80
C ALA A 147 16.16 -7.65 -10.36
N ARG A 148 14.93 -7.84 -10.85
CA ARG A 148 14.50 -9.09 -11.47
C ARG A 148 15.29 -9.31 -12.76
N PRO A 149 15.97 -10.46 -12.93
CA PRO A 149 16.61 -10.77 -14.19
C PRO A 149 15.53 -10.97 -15.27
N GLY A 150 15.78 -10.45 -16.47
CA GLY A 150 14.85 -10.61 -17.58
C GLY A 150 15.21 -9.76 -18.80
N PRO A 151 14.59 -10.02 -19.96
CA PRO A 151 14.87 -9.29 -21.20
C PRO A 151 14.59 -7.80 -21.07
N LEU A 152 13.57 -7.42 -20.28
CA LEU A 152 13.20 -6.03 -20.06
C LEU A 152 14.28 -5.25 -19.28
N ARG A 153 14.87 -5.87 -18.24
CA ARG A 153 16.02 -5.32 -17.52
C ARG A 153 17.21 -5.17 -18.45
N GLY A 154 17.52 -6.20 -19.24
CA GLY A 154 18.61 -6.17 -20.22
C GLY A 154 18.43 -5.05 -21.25
N ALA A 155 17.23 -4.89 -21.79
CA ALA A 155 16.91 -3.83 -22.74
C ALA A 155 17.08 -2.42 -22.15
N LEU A 156 16.67 -2.20 -20.89
CA LEU A 156 16.88 -0.92 -20.21
C LEU A 156 18.35 -0.63 -19.90
N LEU A 157 19.15 -1.64 -19.55
CA LEU A 157 20.59 -1.48 -19.33
C LEU A 157 21.36 -1.15 -20.63
N LEU A 158 20.81 -1.53 -21.79
CA LEU A 158 21.34 -1.16 -23.11
C LEU A 158 20.79 0.16 -23.64
N ALA A 159 19.79 0.75 -22.95
CA ALA A 159 19.20 2.01 -23.39
C ALA A 159 20.21 3.17 -23.27
N PRO A 160 20.07 4.23 -24.09
CA PRO A 160 20.92 5.41 -23.96
C PRO A 160 20.83 6.00 -22.53
N PRO A 161 21.93 6.50 -21.95
CA PRO A 161 21.95 7.02 -20.56
C PRO A 161 20.88 8.08 -20.29
N LEU A 162 20.54 8.88 -21.29
CA LEU A 162 19.47 9.89 -21.21
C LEU A 162 18.11 9.26 -20.86
N THR A 163 17.81 8.07 -21.39
CA THR A 163 16.56 7.34 -21.14
C THR A 163 16.41 7.01 -19.67
N LEU A 164 17.45 6.43 -19.06
CA LEU A 164 17.45 6.09 -17.63
C LEU A 164 17.39 7.35 -16.77
N ARG A 165 18.09 8.41 -17.18
CA ARG A 165 18.06 9.71 -16.48
C ARG A 165 16.65 10.31 -16.45
N VAL A 166 15.98 10.35 -17.59
CA VAL A 166 14.60 10.84 -17.69
C VAL A 166 13.66 9.95 -16.90
N ALA A 167 13.80 8.63 -17.00
CA ALA A 167 12.97 7.69 -16.25
C ALA A 167 13.15 7.83 -14.73
N SER A 168 14.38 8.11 -14.24
CA SER A 168 14.62 8.40 -12.82
C SER A 168 13.79 9.59 -12.36
N TRP A 169 13.84 10.70 -13.09
CA TRP A 169 13.05 11.90 -12.77
C TRP A 169 11.54 11.68 -12.92
N LEU A 170 11.10 10.94 -13.95
CA LEU A 170 9.69 10.61 -14.15
C LEU A 170 9.14 9.69 -13.06
N SER A 171 9.97 8.84 -12.45
CA SER A 171 9.56 8.05 -11.29
C SER A 171 9.50 8.87 -10.00
N LEU A 172 10.36 9.88 -9.87
CA LEU A 172 10.43 10.74 -8.68
C LEU A 172 9.35 11.83 -8.65
N ALA A 173 9.05 12.44 -9.80
CA ALA A 173 8.15 13.58 -9.89
C ALA A 173 6.74 13.29 -9.33
N PRO A 174 6.11 12.13 -9.63
CA PRO A 174 4.81 11.79 -9.05
C PRO A 174 4.84 11.65 -7.53
N GLU A 175 5.92 11.12 -6.95
CA GLU A 175 6.06 11.00 -5.50
C GLU A 175 6.10 12.39 -4.85
N LEU A 176 6.98 13.27 -5.33
CA LEU A 176 7.11 14.64 -4.84
C LEU A 176 5.82 15.46 -4.98
N ALA A 177 5.14 15.30 -6.12
CA ALA A 177 3.97 16.09 -6.45
C ALA A 177 2.68 15.51 -5.85
N PHE A 178 2.71 14.36 -5.16
CA PHE A 178 1.47 13.70 -4.79
C PHE A 178 0.64 14.53 -3.83
N LEU A 179 1.21 14.99 -2.71
CA LEU A 179 0.46 15.80 -1.73
C LEU A 179 -0.18 17.04 -2.38
N PRO A 180 0.55 17.95 -3.05
CA PRO A 180 -0.07 19.13 -3.64
C PRO A 180 -1.09 18.80 -4.74
N LEU A 181 -0.80 17.83 -5.62
CA LEU A 181 -1.69 17.49 -6.73
C LEU A 181 -2.87 16.61 -6.31
N SER A 182 -2.80 15.94 -5.17
CA SER A 182 -3.86 15.06 -4.64
C SER A 182 -5.09 15.85 -4.21
N PHE A 183 -4.92 17.10 -3.77
CA PHE A 183 -6.03 17.96 -3.35
C PHE A 183 -6.72 18.65 -4.51
N CYS A 184 -6.01 18.90 -5.62
CA CYS A 184 -6.61 19.45 -6.82
C CYS A 184 -7.47 18.39 -7.52
N LEU A 185 -8.77 18.67 -7.66
CA LEU A 185 -9.76 17.74 -8.20
C LEU A 185 -9.40 17.24 -9.60
N THR A 186 -8.82 18.10 -10.44
CA THR A 186 -8.46 17.79 -11.83
C THR A 186 -7.25 16.86 -11.91
N THR A 187 -6.27 17.03 -11.03
CA THR A 187 -5.01 16.26 -11.07
C THR A 187 -5.05 15.02 -10.19
N ARG A 188 -6.02 14.91 -9.28
CA ARG A 188 -6.16 13.83 -8.30
C ARG A 188 -6.09 12.44 -8.92
N SER A 189 -6.90 12.19 -9.96
CA SER A 189 -6.95 10.88 -10.63
C SER A 189 -5.63 10.60 -11.36
N ALA A 190 -5.12 11.59 -12.10
CA ALA A 190 -3.89 11.46 -12.87
C ALA A 190 -2.69 11.11 -11.99
N ILE A 191 -2.53 11.78 -10.85
CA ILE A 191 -1.40 11.52 -9.94
C ILE A 191 -1.52 10.16 -9.23
N TRP A 192 -2.74 9.75 -8.87
CA TRP A 192 -2.98 8.40 -8.34
C TRP A 192 -2.66 7.32 -9.37
N PHE A 193 -3.05 7.51 -10.64
CA PHE A 193 -2.73 6.57 -11.72
C PHE A 193 -1.23 6.52 -11.98
N ALA A 194 -0.53 7.66 -12.00
CA ALA A 194 0.91 7.71 -12.18
C ALA A 194 1.64 6.89 -11.11
N LEU A 195 1.26 7.03 -9.83
CA LEU A 195 1.83 6.26 -8.73
C LEU A 195 1.44 4.78 -8.76
N THR A 196 0.21 4.46 -9.20
CA THR A 196 -0.22 3.06 -9.38
C THR A 196 0.59 2.39 -10.48
N VAL A 197 0.81 3.06 -11.62
CA VAL A 197 1.69 2.58 -12.70
C VAL A 197 3.12 2.43 -12.20
N LEU A 198 3.63 3.37 -11.41
CA LEU A 198 4.95 3.25 -10.80
C LEU A 198 5.06 1.98 -9.94
N GLN A 199 4.06 1.67 -9.11
CA GLN A 199 4.03 0.42 -8.33
C GLN A 199 4.01 -0.81 -9.25
N LEU A 200 3.20 -0.82 -10.31
CA LEU A 200 3.19 -1.93 -11.28
C LEU A 200 4.54 -2.12 -12.00
N VAL A 201 5.23 -1.02 -12.32
CA VAL A 201 6.59 -1.06 -12.86
C VAL A 201 7.55 -1.66 -11.83
N ILE A 202 7.53 -1.20 -10.57
CA ILE A 202 8.35 -1.78 -9.49
C ILE A 202 8.09 -3.29 -9.35
N LEU A 203 6.83 -3.73 -9.43
CA LEU A 203 6.48 -5.15 -9.37
C LEU A 203 7.17 -5.97 -10.48
N GLY A 204 7.27 -5.40 -11.69
CA GLY A 204 7.91 -6.03 -12.84
C GLY A 204 9.43 -6.04 -12.79
N PHE A 205 10.06 -5.03 -12.17
CA PHE A 205 11.51 -4.83 -12.21
C PHE A 205 12.24 -5.18 -10.92
N VAL A 206 11.59 -5.13 -9.77
CA VAL A 206 12.23 -5.31 -8.46
C VAL A 206 11.63 -6.54 -7.79
N ASN A 207 12.49 -7.38 -7.20
CA ASN A 207 12.09 -8.57 -6.47
C ASN A 207 11.64 -8.20 -5.05
N PHE A 208 10.63 -7.35 -4.96
CA PHE A 208 10.06 -6.84 -3.72
C PHE A 208 8.53 -6.84 -3.80
N ALA A 209 7.99 -8.05 -4.01
CA ALA A 209 6.58 -8.26 -4.27
C ALA A 209 5.72 -7.89 -3.06
N ASP A 210 6.18 -8.21 -1.86
CA ASP A 210 5.56 -7.85 -0.59
C ASP A 210 5.37 -6.34 -0.46
N LEU A 211 6.41 -5.53 -0.75
CA LEU A 211 6.29 -4.07 -0.81
C LEU A 211 5.18 -3.64 -1.75
N THR A 212 5.24 -4.17 -2.95
CA THR A 212 4.47 -3.64 -4.06
C THR A 212 3.00 -4.00 -3.93
N PHE A 213 2.67 -5.23 -3.52
CA PHE A 213 1.29 -5.64 -3.28
C PHE A 213 0.64 -4.86 -2.15
N ALA A 214 1.36 -4.62 -1.05
CA ALA A 214 0.86 -3.83 0.06
C ALA A 214 0.61 -2.37 -0.33
N MET A 215 1.52 -1.76 -1.11
CA MET A 215 1.27 -0.42 -1.66
C MET A 215 0.08 -0.41 -2.62
N LEU A 216 -0.02 -1.37 -3.55
CA LEU A 216 -1.17 -1.47 -4.46
C LEU A 216 -2.50 -1.64 -3.70
N LEU A 217 -2.52 -2.39 -2.60
CA LEU A 217 -3.69 -2.50 -1.73
C LEU A 217 -4.08 -1.14 -1.14
N ALA A 218 -3.10 -0.34 -0.70
CA ALA A 218 -3.36 1.03 -0.23
C ALA A 218 -3.93 1.94 -1.33
N HIS A 219 -3.47 1.80 -2.58
CA HIS A 219 -4.02 2.54 -3.71
C HIS A 219 -5.45 2.12 -3.99
N PHE A 220 -5.69 0.81 -4.01
CA PHE A 220 -7.03 0.25 -4.22
C PHE A 220 -8.01 0.68 -3.14
N PHE A 221 -7.58 0.73 -1.88
CA PHE A 221 -8.40 1.17 -0.76
C PHE A 221 -8.88 2.62 -0.90
N VAL A 222 -8.06 3.49 -1.50
CA VAL A 222 -8.39 4.91 -1.72
C VAL A 222 -8.83 5.22 -3.15
N PHE A 223 -9.10 4.19 -3.95
CA PHE A 223 -9.57 4.34 -5.30
C PHE A 223 -10.97 4.93 -5.33
N ASP A 224 -11.19 5.90 -6.21
CA ASP A 224 -12.51 6.49 -6.45
C ASP A 224 -13.04 6.02 -7.81
N PRO A 225 -14.13 5.22 -7.84
CA PRO A 225 -14.72 4.74 -9.09
C PRO A 225 -15.13 5.86 -10.07
N ARG A 226 -15.37 7.08 -9.59
CA ARG A 226 -15.70 8.23 -10.44
C ARG A 226 -14.56 8.56 -11.40
N TRP A 227 -13.32 8.19 -11.11
CA TRP A 227 -12.21 8.41 -12.05
C TRP A 227 -12.32 7.55 -13.32
N LEU A 228 -13.06 6.45 -13.28
CA LEU A 228 -13.38 5.67 -14.48
C LEU A 228 -14.49 6.30 -15.31
N SER A 229 -15.37 7.08 -14.69
CA SER A 229 -16.44 7.80 -15.38
C SER A 229 -15.91 8.94 -16.25
N PHE A 230 -14.71 9.46 -15.97
CA PHE A 230 -14.01 10.40 -16.85
C PHE A 230 -13.73 9.79 -18.24
N TRP A 231 -13.58 8.46 -18.34
CA TRP A 231 -13.49 7.72 -19.60
C TRP A 231 -14.86 7.36 -20.21
N ARG A 232 -15.96 7.73 -19.54
CA ARG A 232 -17.34 7.57 -20.00
C ARG A 232 -17.94 8.91 -20.43
N VAL A 233 -17.39 9.51 -21.48
CA VAL A 233 -18.16 10.47 -22.29
C VAL A 233 -18.62 9.75 -23.55
N ALA A 234 -19.84 9.20 -23.50
CA ALA A 234 -20.81 9.05 -24.61
C ALA A 234 -21.94 8.03 -24.32
N ALA A 235 -21.87 7.20 -23.26
CA ALA A 235 -22.91 6.21 -23.00
C ALA A 235 -23.18 6.05 -21.49
N PHE A 236 -24.43 6.26 -21.10
CA PHE A 236 -25.04 6.04 -19.77
C PHE A 236 -24.93 7.17 -18.73
N GLN A 237 -25.87 8.12 -18.83
CA GLN A 237 -26.22 9.11 -17.80
C GLN A 237 -26.99 8.52 -16.58
N SER A 238 -27.37 7.24 -16.56
CA SER A 238 -28.24 6.69 -15.50
C SER A 238 -27.52 6.05 -14.31
N PHE A 239 -26.19 6.07 -14.26
CA PHE A 239 -25.39 5.43 -13.19
C PHE A 239 -24.87 6.42 -12.13
N ASP A 240 -24.95 7.73 -12.41
CA ASP A 240 -24.23 8.76 -11.65
C ASP A 240 -24.94 9.16 -10.34
N ASP A 241 -26.28 9.13 -10.30
CA ASP A 241 -27.06 9.63 -9.15
C ASP A 241 -26.96 8.77 -7.87
N ARG A 242 -26.51 7.50 -7.98
CA ARG A 242 -26.37 6.61 -6.82
C ARG A 242 -25.00 6.67 -6.16
N LEU A 243 -23.95 7.03 -6.90
CA LEU A 243 -22.57 7.10 -6.39
C LEU A 243 -22.22 8.47 -5.78
N THR A 244 -22.82 9.55 -6.28
CA THR A 244 -22.64 10.90 -5.72
C THR A 244 -23.03 10.99 -4.25
N ASN A 245 -24.07 10.27 -3.84
CA ASN A 245 -24.52 10.24 -2.46
C ASN A 245 -23.66 9.37 -1.52
N LEU A 246 -22.78 8.50 -2.05
CA LEU A 246 -22.08 7.51 -1.22
C LEU A 246 -20.82 8.05 -0.52
N ILE A 247 -20.21 9.13 -1.03
CA ILE A 247 -18.90 9.62 -0.55
C ILE A 247 -19.00 11.02 0.09
N HIS A 248 -20.03 11.81 -0.23
CA HIS A 248 -20.29 13.11 0.38
C HIS A 248 -21.78 13.24 0.67
N PRO A 249 -22.25 13.11 1.92
CA PRO A 249 -23.47 13.80 2.29
C PRO A 249 -23.14 15.29 2.35
N VAL A 250 -24.00 16.12 1.75
CA VAL A 250 -24.08 17.54 2.10
C VAL A 250 -24.29 17.65 3.61
#